data_AF-A0A5C6AA86-F1
#
_entry.id   AF-A0A5C6AA86-F1
#
_cell.length_a   1.000
_cell.length_b   1.000
_cell.length_c   1.000
_cell.angle_alpha   90.00
_cell.angle_beta   90.00
_cell.angle_gamma   90.00
#
_symmetry.space_group_name_H-M   'P 1'
#
loop_
_entity.id
_entity.type
_entity.pdbx_description
1 polymer ?
#
loop_
_entity_poly.entity_id
_entity_poly.type
_entity_poly.pdbx_seq_one_letter_code
_entity_poly.pdbx_strand_id
1 'polypeptide(L)'
;MTGRTLHDEKLISLREVPDFLPTRRGKKLHISTVHRWVQKGARGKVLESVLLGGVRYTSLEALVRFMTTSTVELTEVRRQAIVMDEVERRGFLNPRQPRSEIRGRQTDKTDRQ
;
A
#
# COMPACT_ATOMS: atom_id res chain seq x y z
N MET A 1 -3.63 5.04 -33.27
CA MET A 1 -3.72 5.42 -31.85
C MET A 1 -2.64 4.68 -31.06
N THR A 2 -1.42 5.20 -31.03
CA THR A 2 -0.28 4.61 -30.33
C THR A 2 -0.20 5.22 -28.93
N GLY A 3 -0.86 4.59 -27.96
CA GLY A 3 -0.75 4.98 -26.56
C GLY A 3 0.63 4.63 -26.01
N ARG A 4 1.34 5.62 -25.46
CA ARG A 4 2.64 5.45 -24.79
C ARG A 4 2.45 4.65 -23.50
N THR A 5 2.97 3.44 -23.45
CA THR A 5 3.08 2.62 -22.25
C THR A 5 4.26 3.12 -21.40
N LEU A 6 4.01 3.37 -20.11
CA LEU A 6 5.05 3.54 -19.10
C LEU A 6 4.93 2.28 -18.22
N HIS A 7 5.83 1.31 -18.39
CA HIS A 7 5.78 0.01 -17.68
C HIS A 7 4.54 -0.86 -17.98
N ASP A 8 4.19 -1.05 -19.26
CA ASP A 8 3.03 -1.85 -19.72
C ASP A 8 1.64 -1.38 -19.27
N GLU A 9 1.53 -0.26 -18.55
CA GLU A 9 0.24 0.31 -18.18
C GLU A 9 -0.31 1.25 -19.25
N LYS A 10 -1.62 1.14 -19.52
CA LYS A 10 -2.31 2.00 -20.50
C LYS A 10 -2.85 3.25 -19.83
N LEU A 11 -2.11 4.35 -19.99
CA LEU A 11 -2.50 5.65 -19.46
C LEU A 11 -3.74 6.22 -20.16
N ILE A 12 -4.65 6.74 -19.35
CA ILE A 12 -5.85 7.48 -19.74
C ILE A 12 -5.97 8.73 -18.87
N SER A 13 -6.47 9.82 -19.45
CA SER A 13 -6.72 11.05 -18.68
C SER A 13 -7.89 10.83 -17.71
N LEU A 14 -7.91 11.59 -16.60
CA LEU A 14 -9.04 11.48 -15.65
C LEU A 14 -10.41 11.75 -16.30
N ARG A 15 -10.44 12.59 -17.35
CA ARG A 15 -11.66 12.93 -18.09
C ARG A 15 -12.23 11.75 -18.87
N GLU A 16 -11.38 10.82 -19.31
CA GLU A 16 -11.77 9.64 -20.08
C GLU A 16 -12.21 8.48 -19.17
N VAL A 17 -11.85 8.49 -17.89
CA VAL A 17 -12.18 7.41 -16.92
C VAL A 17 -13.67 7.03 -16.94
N PRO A 18 -14.65 7.96 -16.92
CA PRO A 18 -16.07 7.61 -16.96
C PRO A 18 -16.50 6.81 -18.19
N ASP A 19 -15.74 6.85 -19.29
CA ASP A 19 -16.05 6.13 -20.53
C ASP A 19 -15.62 4.66 -20.47
N PHE A 20 -14.69 4.32 -19.57
CA PHE A 20 -14.23 2.95 -19.33
C PHE A 20 -15.00 2.24 -18.21
N LEU A 21 -15.95 2.93 -17.57
CA LEU A 21 -16.71 2.41 -16.43
C LEU A 21 -18.15 2.06 -16.83
N PRO A 22 -18.75 1.06 -16.17
CA PRO A 22 -20.16 0.75 -16.39
C PRO A 22 -21.05 1.94 -16.02
N THR A 23 -22.11 2.15 -16.79
CA THR A 23 -23.09 3.20 -16.49
C THR A 23 -24.03 2.76 -15.38
N ARG A 24 -24.44 3.71 -14.53
CA ARG A 24 -25.44 3.48 -13.48
C ARG A 24 -26.73 4.17 -13.87
N ARG A 25 -27.80 3.39 -14.10
CA ARG A 25 -29.10 3.91 -14.55
C ARG A 25 -28.97 4.73 -15.86
N GLY A 26 -28.16 4.23 -16.80
CA GLY A 26 -27.91 4.89 -18.08
C GLY A 26 -27.03 6.15 -18.02
N LYS A 27 -26.55 6.55 -16.82
CA LYS A 27 -25.68 7.72 -16.65
C LYS A 27 -24.25 7.30 -16.38
N LYS A 28 -23.31 7.99 -17.05
CA LYS A 28 -21.87 7.87 -16.79
C LYS A 28 -21.53 8.40 -15.39
N LEU A 29 -20.40 7.95 -14.85
CA LEU A 29 -19.87 8.46 -13.60
C LEU A 29 -19.50 9.94 -13.74
N HIS A 30 -19.89 10.77 -12.77
CA HIS A 30 -19.50 12.18 -12.81
C HIS A 30 -17.99 12.34 -12.56
N ILE A 31 -17.33 13.20 -13.33
CA ILE A 31 -15.88 13.44 -13.27
C ILE A 31 -15.40 13.86 -11.87
N SER A 32 -16.19 14.60 -11.10
CA SER A 32 -15.85 14.96 -9.72
C SER A 32 -15.67 13.74 -8.81
N THR A 33 -16.32 12.61 -9.11
CA THR A 33 -16.11 11.37 -8.36
C THR A 33 -14.72 10.80 -8.62
N VAL A 34 -14.25 10.84 -9.87
CA VAL A 34 -12.90 10.40 -10.25
C VAL A 34 -11.86 11.30 -9.58
N HIS A 35 -12.05 12.63 -9.62
CA HIS A 35 -11.17 13.55 -8.88
C HIS A 35 -11.15 13.24 -7.37
N ARG A 36 -12.31 12.91 -6.77
CA ARG A 36 -12.37 12.51 -5.36
C ARG A 36 -11.56 11.24 -5.11
N TRP A 37 -11.66 10.23 -5.97
CA TRP A 37 -10.90 8.98 -5.82
C TRP A 37 -9.39 9.20 -5.82
N VAL A 38 -8.92 10.12 -6.65
CA VAL A 38 -7.50 10.47 -6.72
C VAL A 38 -7.04 11.34 -5.55
N GLN A 39 -7.84 12.31 -5.12
CA GLN A 39 -7.41 13.29 -4.11
C GLN A 39 -7.64 12.82 -2.66
N LYS A 40 -8.80 12.22 -2.40
CA LYS A 40 -9.26 11.81 -1.06
C LYS A 40 -9.42 10.31 -0.93
N GLY A 41 -9.60 9.63 -2.05
CA GLY A 41 -9.95 8.22 -2.07
C GLY A 41 -11.43 7.92 -1.86
N ALA A 42 -11.71 6.61 -1.78
CA ALA A 42 -12.98 6.05 -1.40
C ALA A 42 -12.75 4.77 -0.59
N ARG A 43 -13.41 4.66 0.57
CA ARG A 43 -13.35 3.47 1.43
C ARG A 43 -11.90 3.04 1.78
N GLY A 44 -11.04 4.01 2.09
CA GLY A 44 -9.64 3.76 2.45
C GLY A 44 -8.69 3.49 1.27
N LYS A 45 -9.18 3.53 0.03
CA LYS A 45 -8.37 3.41 -1.19
C LYS A 45 -8.19 4.73 -1.88
N VAL A 46 -7.02 4.99 -2.45
CA VAL A 46 -6.77 6.14 -3.32
C VAL A 46 -6.45 5.62 -4.71
N LEU A 47 -7.01 6.25 -5.74
CA LEU A 47 -6.72 5.89 -7.12
C LEU A 47 -5.34 6.42 -7.50
N GLU A 48 -4.47 5.53 -7.96
CA GLU A 48 -3.13 5.88 -8.43
C GLU A 48 -3.21 6.84 -9.62
N SER A 49 -2.35 7.86 -9.63
CA SER A 49 -2.34 8.85 -10.71
C SER A 49 -0.98 9.53 -10.85
N VAL A 50 -0.70 10.03 -12.05
CA VAL A 50 0.51 10.79 -12.36
C VAL A 50 0.16 12.11 -13.04
N LEU A 51 0.94 13.16 -12.77
CA LEU A 51 0.82 14.45 -13.44
C LEU A 51 1.85 14.51 -14.57
N LEU A 52 1.38 14.69 -15.80
CA LEU A 52 2.22 14.79 -17.00
C LEU A 52 1.80 16.03 -17.79
N GLY A 53 2.70 17.00 -17.94
CA GLY A 53 2.42 18.23 -18.69
C GLY A 53 1.22 19.02 -18.15
N GLY A 54 0.99 19.01 -16.84
CA GLY A 54 -0.15 19.70 -16.19
C GLY A 54 -1.48 18.95 -16.27
N VAL A 55 -1.55 17.83 -16.98
CA VAL A 55 -2.73 16.97 -17.05
C VAL A 55 -2.52 15.75 -16.17
N ARG A 56 -3.58 15.34 -15.46
CA ARG A 56 -3.54 14.17 -14.60
C ARG A 56 -4.04 12.93 -15.33
N TYR A 57 -3.25 11.87 -15.24
CA TYR A 57 -3.52 10.57 -15.83
C TYR A 57 -3.62 9.49 -14.76
N THR A 58 -4.38 8.45 -15.07
CA THR A 58 -4.41 7.16 -14.38
C THR A 58 -4.16 6.08 -15.43
N SER A 59 -3.98 4.83 -15.02
CA SER A 59 -4.00 3.69 -15.94
C SER A 59 -5.29 2.87 -15.81
N LEU A 60 -5.58 2.05 -16.82
CA LEU A 60 -6.67 1.06 -16.74
C LEU A 60 -6.37 0.02 -15.67
N GLU A 61 -5.11 -0.38 -15.56
CA GLU A 61 -4.62 -1.34 -14.58
C GLU A 61 -4.80 -0.81 -13.16
N ALA A 62 -4.48 0.47 -12.92
CA ALA A 62 -4.76 1.15 -11.64
C ALA A 62 -6.26 1.21 -11.32
N LEU A 63 -7.13 1.42 -12.32
CA LEU A 63 -8.57 1.37 -12.11
C LEU A 63 -9.03 -0.03 -11.70
N VAL A 64 -8.50 -1.07 -12.33
CA VAL A 64 -8.81 -2.46 -11.95
C VAL A 64 -8.38 -2.69 -10.52
N ARG A 65 -7.14 -2.38 -10.13
CA ARG A 65 -6.66 -2.48 -8.75
C ARG A 65 -7.58 -1.73 -7.78
N PHE A 66 -7.87 -0.47 -8.09
CA PHE A 66 -8.73 0.37 -7.26
C PHE A 66 -10.13 -0.21 -7.05
N MET A 67 -10.70 -0.87 -8.05
CA MET A 67 -12.04 -1.43 -7.99
C MET A 67 -12.07 -2.82 -7.35
N THR A 68 -11.05 -3.66 -7.56
CA THR A 68 -10.99 -5.04 -7.05
C THR A 68 -10.50 -5.14 -5.61
N THR A 69 -9.63 -4.25 -5.13
CA THR A 69 -9.14 -4.31 -3.75
C THR A 69 -10.28 -4.19 -2.74
N SER A 70 -10.41 -5.12 -1.82
CA SER A 70 -11.46 -5.07 -0.79
C SER A 70 -11.10 -4.09 0.33
N THR A 71 -12.10 -3.43 0.92
CA THR A 71 -11.89 -2.63 2.14
C THR A 71 -11.36 -3.48 3.29
N VAL A 72 -11.78 -4.76 3.34
CA VAL A 72 -11.35 -5.71 4.38
C VAL A 72 -9.84 -5.99 4.24
N GLU A 73 -9.38 -6.26 3.02
CA GLU A 73 -7.96 -6.50 2.73
C GLU A 73 -7.10 -5.32 3.16
N LEU A 74 -7.52 -4.08 2.87
CA LEU A 74 -6.76 -2.89 3.26
C LEU A 74 -6.74 -2.65 4.76
N THR A 75 -7.84 -2.95 5.43
CA THR A 75 -7.92 -2.84 6.89
C THR A 75 -6.98 -3.84 7.53
N GLU A 76 -6.93 -5.06 7.00
CA GLU A 76 -6.03 -6.12 7.47
C GLU A 76 -4.57 -5.78 7.18
N VAL A 77 -4.23 -5.33 5.97
CA VAL A 77 -2.87 -4.85 5.64
C VAL A 77 -2.45 -3.73 6.59
N ARG A 78 -3.33 -2.76 6.85
CA ARG A 78 -3.05 -1.67 7.79
C ARG A 78 -2.86 -2.18 9.22
N ARG A 79 -3.71 -3.12 9.67
CA ARG A 79 -3.59 -3.74 10.99
C ARG A 79 -2.28 -4.49 11.12
N GLN A 80 -1.94 -5.32 10.14
CA GLN A 80 -0.69 -6.05 10.11
C GLN A 80 0.51 -5.11 10.12
N ALA A 81 0.48 -4.01 9.36
CA ALA A 81 1.54 -3.01 9.38
C ALA A 81 1.74 -2.41 10.79
N ILE A 82 0.66 -2.06 11.48
CA ILE A 82 0.71 -1.56 12.88
C ILE A 82 1.30 -2.61 13.82
N VAL A 83 0.84 -3.87 13.70
CA VAL A 83 1.35 -4.97 14.52
C VAL A 83 2.83 -5.20 14.25
N MET A 84 3.26 -5.23 12.99
CA MET A 84 4.65 -5.46 12.61
C MET A 84 5.57 -4.36 13.09
N ASP A 85 5.18 -3.10 12.95
CA ASP A 85 5.89 -1.94 13.51
C ASP A 85 6.00 -2.05 15.04
N GLU A 86 4.94 -2.47 15.74
CA GLU A 86 5.00 -2.67 17.20
C GLU A 86 5.89 -3.85 17.60
N VAL A 87 5.85 -4.97 16.88
CA VAL A 87 6.73 -6.14 17.11
C VAL A 87 8.19 -5.76 16.86
N GLU A 88 8.45 -4.94 15.84
CA GLU A 88 9.77 -4.37 15.54
C GLU A 88 10.26 -3.48 16.66
N ARG A 89 9.46 -2.49 17.09
CA ARG A 89 9.80 -1.59 18.21
C ARG A 89 10.13 -2.34 19.50
N ARG A 90 9.42 -3.44 19.77
CA ARG A 90 9.67 -4.29 20.95
C ARG A 90 10.84 -5.26 20.78
N GLY A 91 11.50 -5.26 19.62
CA GLY A 91 12.68 -6.08 19.35
C GLY A 91 12.39 -7.56 19.11
N PHE A 92 11.11 -7.93 18.89
CA PHE A 92 10.72 -9.33 18.68
C PHE A 92 10.98 -9.83 17.24
N LEU A 93 11.28 -8.93 16.29
CA LEU A 93 11.67 -9.30 14.92
C LEU A 93 13.17 -9.60 14.76
N ASN A 94 13.94 -9.76 15.86
CA ASN A 94 15.36 -10.09 15.77
C ASN A 94 15.62 -11.61 15.89
N PRO A 95 15.73 -12.36 14.78
CA PRO A 95 16.04 -13.79 14.83
C PRO A 95 17.49 -14.12 15.26
N ARG A 96 18.30 -13.12 15.67
CA ARG A 96 19.70 -13.32 16.08
C ARG A 96 20.14 -12.44 17.26
N GLN A 97 19.70 -12.79 18.46
CA GLN A 97 20.64 -12.78 19.58
C GLN A 97 20.96 -14.23 19.95
N PRO A 98 22.13 -14.77 19.55
CA PRO A 98 22.55 -16.07 20.05
C PRO A 98 22.61 -16.00 21.57
N ARG A 99 21.93 -16.98 22.21
CA ARG A 99 21.79 -17.17 23.66
C ARG A 99 23.11 -17.63 24.31
N SER A 100 24.26 -17.19 23.79
CA SER A 100 25.59 -17.70 24.10
C SER A 100 26.42 -16.75 24.96
N GLU A 101 25.79 -16.04 25.90
CA GLU A 101 26.47 -15.39 27.02
C GLU A 101 25.66 -15.54 28.32
N ILE A 102 25.24 -16.77 28.65
CA ILE A 102 25.13 -17.10 30.09
C ILE A 102 26.58 -17.24 30.54
N ARG A 103 27.15 -16.11 30.94
CA ARG A 103 28.50 -15.96 31.47
C ARG A 103 28.81 -17.14 32.38
N GLY A 104 29.84 -17.89 32.02
CA GLY A 104 30.24 -19.09 32.71
C GLY A 104 30.44 -18.83 34.21
N ARG A 105 29.98 -19.80 34.98
CA ARG A 105 30.56 -20.26 36.24
C ARG A 105 31.96 -19.67 36.49
N GLN A 106 32.04 -18.53 37.17
CA GLN A 106 33.28 -18.14 37.83
C GLN A 106 33.36 -19.00 39.09
N THR A 107 34.16 -20.05 38.98
CA THR A 107 34.87 -20.62 40.11
C THR A 107 35.67 -19.50 40.77
N ASP A 108 35.39 -19.20 42.02
CA ASP A 108 36.41 -18.59 42.87
C ASP A 108 36.66 -19.52 44.04
N LYS A 109 37.77 -20.25 43.92
CA LYS A 109 38.51 -20.76 45.06
C LYS A 109 39.08 -19.54 45.77
N THR A 110 38.82 -19.40 47.06
CA THR A 110 39.81 -18.77 47.94
C THR A 110 39.76 -19.49 49.29
N ASP A 111 40.74 -20.38 49.47
CA ASP A 111 41.26 -20.79 50.77
C ASP A 111 41.81 -19.57 51.52
N ARG A 112 41.60 -19.52 52.85
CA ARG A 112 42.50 -19.06 53.92
C ARG A 112 41.70 -19.02 55.24
N GLN A 113 41.96 -19.99 56.11
CA GLN A 113 42.80 -19.89 57.32
C GLN A 113 42.18 -19.01 58.41
#